data_AF-A0A935STY1-F1
#
_entry.id   AF-A0A935STY1-F1
#
_cell.length_a   1.000
_cell.length_b   1.000
_cell.length_c   1.000
_cell.angle_alpha   90.00
_cell.angle_beta   90.00
_cell.angle_gamma   90.00
#
_symmetry.space_group_name_H-M   'P 1'
#
loop_
_entity.id
_entity.type
_entity.pdbx_description
1 polymer ?
#
loop_
_entity_poly.entity_id
_entity_poly.type
_entity_poly.pdbx_seq_one_letter_code
_entity_poly.pdbx_strand_id
1 'polypeptide(L)'
;MKKLSGLALILSCLQLLSVSVMAQRRNDDPAAACGAAGCGIIVWLIMMVVIFGIAIGVIVFIVKWIGKDATSRGMPNAQSMKWLGLLGLLGLIIYLLQRPQGNMFPCPHCGKPRMQGLPQCPACYQP
;
A
#
# COMPACT_ATOMS: atom_id res chain seq x y z
N MET A 1 12.26 -8.13 6.05
CA MET A 1 12.97 -8.86 4.97
C MET A 1 12.31 -10.18 4.60
N LYS A 2 11.89 -11.04 5.56
CA LYS A 2 11.23 -12.33 5.26
C LYS A 2 9.95 -12.24 4.39
N LYS A 3 9.17 -11.16 4.51
CA LYS A 3 7.94 -10.95 3.71
C LYS A 3 8.19 -10.60 2.23
N LEU A 4 9.37 -10.06 1.89
CA LEU A 4 9.73 -9.73 0.50
C LEU A 4 10.12 -10.99 -0.29
N SER A 5 10.79 -11.94 0.36
CA SER A 5 11.23 -13.18 -0.28
C SER A 5 10.06 -14.09 -0.67
N GLY A 6 9.02 -14.17 0.17
CA GLY A 6 7.81 -14.92 -0.17
C GLY A 6 7.04 -14.30 -1.34
N LEU A 7 6.95 -12.97 -1.41
CA LEU A 7 6.27 -12.27 -2.51
C LEU A 7 7.02 -12.43 -3.84
N ALA A 8 8.35 -12.40 -3.81
CA ALA A 8 9.17 -12.65 -5.00
C ALA A 8 8.99 -14.08 -5.52
N LEU A 9 8.98 -15.08 -4.63
CA LEU A 9 8.85 -16.49 -4.99
C LEU A 9 7.47 -16.81 -5.61
N ILE A 10 6.41 -16.18 -5.08
CA ILE A 10 5.06 -16.25 -5.66
C ILE A 10 5.04 -15.60 -7.04
N LEU A 11 5.68 -14.44 -7.23
CA LEU A 11 5.73 -13.74 -8.51
C LEU A 11 6.48 -14.54 -9.58
N SER A 12 7.60 -15.19 -9.21
CA SER A 12 8.37 -16.06 -10.10
C SER A 12 7.59 -17.31 -10.52
N CYS A 13 6.86 -17.93 -9.59
CA CYS A 13 6.05 -19.11 -9.88
C CYS A 13 4.88 -18.79 -10.83
N LEU A 14 4.35 -17.56 -10.73
CA LEU A 14 3.22 -17.09 -11.52
C LEU A 14 3.62 -16.76 -12.97
N GLN A 15 4.87 -16.35 -13.21
CA GLN A 15 5.42 -16.18 -14.56
C GLN A 15 5.75 -17.50 -15.26
N LEU A 16 6.07 -18.56 -14.51
CA LEU A 16 6.29 -19.89 -15.08
C LEU A 16 4.99 -20.57 -15.54
N LEU A 17 3.87 -20.25 -14.87
CA LEU A 17 2.53 -20.74 -15.20
C LEU A 17 1.94 -20.08 -16.47
N SER A 18 2.31 -18.84 -16.78
CA SER A 18 1.83 -18.16 -18.00
C SER A 18 2.55 -18.63 -19.28
N VAL A 19 3.82 -19.03 -19.19
CA VAL A 19 4.57 -19.61 -20.33
C VAL A 19 4.03 -20.98 -20.72
N SER A 20 3.56 -21.78 -19.75
CA SER A 20 2.98 -23.10 -20.00
C SER A 20 1.61 -23.02 -20.69
N VAL A 21 0.82 -21.97 -20.45
CA VAL A 21 -0.45 -21.72 -21.17
C VAL A 21 -0.23 -21.39 -22.65
N MET A 22 0.81 -20.62 -23.00
CA MET A 22 1.12 -20.31 -24.40
C MET A 22 1.65 -21.52 -25.18
N ALA A 23 2.22 -22.51 -24.50
CA ALA A 23 2.70 -23.75 -25.11
C ALA A 23 1.57 -24.73 -25.49
N GLN A 24 0.37 -24.61 -24.88
CA GLN A 24 -0.77 -25.52 -25.15
C GLN A 24 -1.54 -25.20 -26.43
N ARG A 25 -1.28 -24.06 -27.08
CA ARG A 25 -2.00 -23.63 -28.30
C ARG A 25 -1.68 -24.44 -29.57
N ARG A 26 -0.88 -25.51 -29.47
CA ARG A 26 -0.38 -26.30 -30.61
C ARG A 26 -1.05 -27.67 -30.78
N ASN A 27 -1.85 -28.12 -29.82
CA ASN A 27 -2.57 -29.40 -29.90
C ASN A 27 -4.07 -29.12 -29.99
N ASP A 28 -4.67 -29.40 -31.15
CA ASP A 28 -6.09 -29.19 -31.47
C ASP A 28 -7.00 -30.24 -30.80
N ASP A 29 -6.74 -30.58 -29.53
CA ASP A 29 -7.57 -31.51 -28.77
C ASP A 29 -8.69 -30.75 -28.05
N PRO A 30 -9.98 -31.04 -28.30
CA PRO A 30 -11.09 -30.36 -27.62
C PRO A 30 -11.09 -30.60 -26.11
N ALA A 31 -10.47 -31.69 -25.64
CA ALA A 31 -10.24 -31.94 -24.22
C ALA A 31 -9.15 -31.03 -23.60
N ALA A 32 -8.14 -30.63 -24.38
CA ALA A 32 -7.13 -29.66 -23.96
C ALA A 32 -7.69 -28.24 -23.88
N ALA A 33 -8.70 -27.91 -24.70
CA ALA A 33 -9.40 -26.63 -24.66
C ALA A 33 -10.17 -26.42 -23.34
N CYS A 34 -10.79 -27.47 -22.78
CA CYS A 34 -11.46 -27.41 -21.48
C CYS A 34 -10.48 -27.22 -20.31
N GLY A 35 -9.31 -27.87 -20.37
CA GLY A 35 -8.24 -27.71 -19.37
C GLY A 35 -7.55 -26.36 -19.44
N ALA A 36 -7.32 -25.83 -20.65
CA ALA A 36 -6.69 -24.52 -20.87
C ALA A 36 -7.64 -23.35 -20.51
N ALA A 37 -8.95 -23.49 -20.75
CA ALA A 37 -9.94 -22.50 -20.32
C ALA A 37 -10.11 -22.47 -18.79
N GLY A 38 -10.14 -23.64 -18.13
CA GLY A 38 -10.23 -23.73 -16.67
C GLY A 38 -9.01 -23.15 -15.96
N CYS A 39 -7.80 -23.53 -16.38
CA CYS A 39 -6.56 -22.98 -15.81
C CYS A 39 -6.37 -21.49 -16.17
N GLY A 40 -6.75 -21.06 -17.37
CA GLY A 40 -6.66 -19.66 -17.78
C GLY A 40 -7.50 -18.73 -16.92
N ILE A 41 -8.73 -19.12 -16.59
CA ILE A 41 -9.62 -18.35 -15.72
C ILE A 41 -9.08 -18.31 -14.29
N ILE A 42 -8.58 -19.43 -13.75
CA ILE A 42 -8.02 -19.48 -12.40
C ILE A 42 -6.77 -18.60 -12.28
N VAL A 43 -5.85 -18.68 -13.24
CA VAL A 43 -4.65 -17.82 -13.26
C VAL A 43 -5.02 -16.35 -13.40
N TRP A 44 -6.02 -16.03 -14.22
CA TRP A 44 -6.54 -14.66 -14.37
C TRP A 44 -7.17 -14.13 -13.08
N LEU A 45 -7.97 -14.94 -12.38
CA LEU A 45 -8.55 -14.58 -11.08
C LEU A 45 -7.48 -14.36 -10.01
N ILE A 46 -6.46 -15.23 -9.93
CA ILE A 46 -5.33 -15.06 -9.02
C ILE A 46 -4.57 -13.77 -9.35
N MET A 47 -4.30 -13.50 -10.63
CA MET A 47 -3.70 -12.25 -11.10
C MET A 47 -4.50 -11.02 -10.63
N MET A 48 -5.82 -11.02 -10.83
CA MET A 48 -6.69 -9.93 -10.40
C MET A 48 -6.62 -9.74 -8.88
N VAL A 49 -6.74 -10.81 -8.10
CA VAL A 49 -6.65 -10.72 -6.62
C VAL A 49 -5.31 -10.16 -6.17
N VAL A 50 -4.21 -10.56 -6.80
CA VAL A 50 -2.87 -10.03 -6.47
C VAL A 50 -2.77 -8.55 -6.80
N ILE A 51 -3.21 -8.13 -7.99
CA ILE A 51 -3.15 -6.73 -8.43
C ILE A 51 -4.02 -5.83 -7.53
N PHE A 52 -5.28 -6.23 -7.30
CA PHE A 52 -6.19 -5.48 -6.43
C PHE A 52 -5.72 -5.50 -4.97
N GLY A 53 -5.18 -6.62 -4.49
CA GLY A 53 -4.63 -6.74 -3.14
C GLY A 53 -3.44 -5.80 -2.92
N ILE A 54 -2.55 -5.70 -3.90
CA ILE A 54 -1.43 -4.74 -3.87
C ILE A 54 -1.96 -3.30 -3.89
N ALA A 55 -2.88 -2.97 -4.79
CA ALA A 55 -3.46 -1.63 -4.90
C ALA A 55 -4.12 -1.17 -3.60
N ILE A 56 -4.94 -2.03 -2.98
CA ILE A 56 -5.57 -1.76 -1.68
C ILE A 56 -4.51 -1.62 -0.59
N GLY A 57 -3.50 -2.51 -0.58
CA GLY A 57 -2.40 -2.45 0.37
C GLY A 57 -1.64 -1.12 0.32
N VAL A 58 -1.38 -0.60 -0.89
CA VAL A 58 -0.74 0.70 -1.10
C VAL A 58 -1.61 1.83 -0.56
N ILE A 59 -2.92 1.83 -0.83
CA ILE A 59 -3.84 2.85 -0.32
C ILE A 59 -3.89 2.83 1.21
N VAL A 60 -4.04 1.65 1.83
CA VAL A 60 -4.06 1.51 3.29
C VAL A 60 -2.74 1.98 3.90
N PHE A 61 -1.61 1.69 3.27
CA PHE A 61 -0.31 2.19 3.69
C PHE A 61 -0.25 3.71 3.65
N ILE A 62 -0.68 4.35 2.56
CA ILE A 62 -0.72 5.81 2.40
C ILE A 62 -1.61 6.44 3.48
N VAL A 63 -2.83 5.93 3.69
CA VAL A 63 -3.76 6.43 4.71
C VAL A 63 -3.15 6.37 6.10
N LYS A 64 -2.55 5.23 6.47
CA LYS A 64 -1.87 5.07 7.77
C LYS A 64 -0.66 6.00 7.92
N TRP A 65 0.08 6.20 6.84
CA TRP A 65 1.23 7.10 6.83
C TRP A 65 0.80 8.55 7.03
N ILE A 66 -0.19 9.03 6.27
CA ILE A 66 -0.75 10.39 6.39
C ILE A 66 -1.28 10.63 7.80
N GLY A 67 -2.06 9.70 8.36
CA GLY A 67 -2.61 9.86 9.71
C GLY A 67 -1.52 9.98 10.79
N LYS A 68 -0.46 9.16 10.69
CA LYS A 68 0.67 9.21 11.62
C LYS A 68 1.47 10.51 11.48
N ASP A 69 1.74 10.94 10.25
CA ASP A 69 2.46 12.18 9.97
C ASP A 69 1.65 13.43 10.38
N ALA A 70 0.33 13.41 10.17
CA ALA A 70 -0.54 14.50 10.56
C ALA A 70 -0.61 14.66 12.09
N THR A 71 -0.61 13.52 12.80
CA THR A 71 -0.64 13.48 14.26
C THR A 71 0.68 13.95 14.87
N SER A 72 1.85 13.58 14.31
CA SER A 72 3.15 14.07 14.81
C SER A 72 3.31 15.58 14.63
N ARG A 73 2.63 16.16 13.65
CA ARG A 73 2.57 17.60 13.40
C ARG A 73 1.56 18.33 14.29
N GLY A 74 0.74 17.58 15.02
CA GLY A 74 -0.28 18.11 15.93
C GLY A 74 -1.34 18.96 15.22
N MET A 75 -1.69 18.60 13.98
CA MET A 75 -2.81 19.24 13.30
C MET A 75 -4.13 18.84 13.98
N PRO A 76 -5.02 19.78 14.34
CA PRO A 76 -6.30 19.46 14.98
C PRO A 76 -7.18 18.57 14.08
N ASN A 77 -6.99 18.68 12.76
CA ASN A 77 -7.70 17.95 11.72
C ASN A 77 -6.95 16.67 11.26
N ALA A 78 -6.02 16.14 12.05
CA ALA A 78 -5.22 14.97 11.65
C ALA A 78 -6.08 13.74 11.29
N GLN A 79 -7.23 13.56 11.97
CA GLN A 79 -8.16 12.48 11.65
C GLN A 79 -8.96 12.69 10.37
N SER A 80 -9.22 13.92 9.94
CA SER A 80 -9.88 14.16 8.66
C SER A 80 -8.91 14.06 7.49
N MET A 81 -7.64 14.46 7.68
CA MET A 81 -6.63 14.40 6.62
C MET A 81 -6.25 12.98 6.18
N LYS A 82 -6.44 11.96 7.03
CA LYS A 82 -6.21 10.57 6.61
C LYS A 82 -7.12 10.15 5.43
N TRP A 83 -8.31 10.75 5.31
CA TRP A 83 -9.26 10.42 4.24
C TRP A 83 -8.79 10.90 2.86
N LEU A 84 -7.90 11.91 2.80
CA LEU A 84 -7.22 12.26 1.54
C LEU A 84 -6.45 11.06 0.98
N GLY A 85 -5.94 10.17 1.84
CA GLY A 85 -5.21 8.98 1.40
C GLY A 85 -6.05 8.01 0.54
N LEU A 86 -7.40 8.07 0.56
CA LEU A 86 -8.22 7.26 -0.35
C LEU A 86 -8.12 7.69 -1.82
N LEU A 87 -7.75 8.95 -2.08
CA LEU A 87 -7.44 9.42 -3.43
C LEU A 87 -6.11 8.83 -3.94
N GLY A 88 -5.46 7.96 -3.16
CA GLY A 88 -4.20 7.29 -3.51
C GLY A 88 -3.05 8.28 -3.64
N LEU A 89 -2.32 8.20 -4.75
CA LEU A 89 -1.17 9.07 -5.01
C LEU A 89 -1.56 10.54 -5.08
N LEU A 90 -2.72 10.86 -5.67
CA LEU A 90 -3.18 12.24 -5.80
C LEU A 90 -3.44 12.86 -4.43
N GLY A 91 -4.08 12.11 -3.54
CA GLY A 91 -4.31 12.54 -2.16
C GLY A 91 -3.03 12.76 -1.38
N LEU A 92 -2.01 11.92 -1.61
CA LEU A 92 -0.69 12.09 -1.03
C LEU A 92 -0.03 13.40 -1.48
N ILE A 93 -0.11 13.74 -2.77
CA ILE A 93 0.44 14.99 -3.31
C ILE A 93 -0.26 16.19 -2.67
N ILE A 94 -1.59 16.20 -2.65
CA ILE A 94 -2.37 17.28 -2.02
C ILE A 94 -1.99 17.42 -0.54
N TYR A 95 -1.88 16.30 0.18
CA TYR A 95 -1.46 16.30 1.58
C TYR A 95 -0.08 16.93 1.76
N LEU A 96 0.90 16.59 0.92
CA LEU A 96 2.25 17.14 0.99
C LEU A 96 2.29 18.65 0.75
N LEU A 97 1.40 19.19 -0.09
CA LEU A 97 1.30 20.62 -0.36
C LEU A 97 0.65 21.39 0.81
N GLN A 98 -0.36 20.80 1.46
CA GLN A 98 -1.04 21.40 2.61
C GLN A 98 -0.27 21.24 3.92
N ARG A 99 0.71 20.34 3.94
CA ARG A 99 1.49 20.00 5.14
C ARG A 99 2.25 21.23 5.66
N PRO A 100 2.07 21.62 6.94
CA PRO A 100 2.82 22.73 7.52
C PRO A 100 4.31 22.42 7.49
N GLN A 101 5.15 23.35 7.04
CA GLN A 101 6.60 23.17 6.98
C GLN A 101 7.24 23.55 8.31
N GLY A 102 8.22 22.78 8.79
CA GLY A 102 8.85 23.00 10.09
C GLY A 102 9.72 21.84 10.54
N ASN A 103 10.66 22.13 11.44
CA ASN A 103 11.59 21.13 11.95
C ASN A 103 10.89 20.20 12.95
N MET A 104 11.11 18.89 12.80
CA MET A 104 10.61 17.89 13.75
C MET A 104 11.67 17.58 14.78
N PHE A 105 11.32 17.64 16.06
CA PHE A 105 12.21 17.33 17.16
C PHE A 105 11.56 16.32 18.13
N PRO A 106 12.35 15.46 18.79
CA PRO A 106 11.81 14.50 19.75
C PRO A 106 11.30 15.24 20.99
N CYS A 107 10.08 14.88 21.44
CA CYS A 107 9.53 15.39 22.69
C CYS A 107 10.37 14.90 23.89
N PRO A 108 10.73 15.77 24.86
CA PRO A 108 11.53 15.38 26.02
C PRO A 108 10.82 14.40 26.97
N HIS A 109 9.48 14.42 27.00
CA HIS A 109 8.69 13.57 27.89
C HIS A 109 8.38 12.18 27.31
N CYS A 110 8.09 12.08 26.01
CA CYS A 110 7.66 10.82 25.39
C CYS A 110 8.55 10.30 24.26
N GLY A 111 9.56 11.08 23.84
CA GLY A 111 10.49 10.72 22.75
C GLY A 111 9.87 10.71 21.35
N LYS A 112 8.56 10.93 21.21
CA LYS A 112 7.88 10.95 19.90
C LYS A 112 8.19 12.24 19.14
N PRO A 113 8.29 12.20 17.80
CA PRO A 113 8.55 13.39 17.00
C PRO A 113 7.38 14.36 17.10
N ARG A 114 7.68 15.63 17.37
CA ARG A 114 6.74 16.76 17.36
C ARG A 114 7.31 17.94 16.57
N MET A 115 6.46 18.85 16.15
CA MET A 115 6.89 20.09 15.47
C MET A 115 7.42 21.15 16.43
N GLN A 116 8.51 21.81 16.05
CA GLN A 116 9.09 22.96 16.75
C GLN A 116 8.09 24.13 16.77
N GLY A 117 7.74 24.60 17.98
CA GLY A 117 6.76 25.67 18.18
C GLY A 117 5.36 25.22 18.60
N LEU A 118 5.10 23.91 18.73
CA LEU A 118 3.81 23.45 19.28
C LEU A 118 3.76 23.66 20.81
N PRO A 119 2.70 24.29 21.36
CA PRO A 119 2.59 24.58 22.80
C PRO A 119 2.42 23.32 23.66
N GLN A 120 1.90 22.24 23.08
CA GLN A 120 1.74 20.94 23.74
C GLN A 120 2.08 19.82 22.76
N CYS A 121 2.66 18.74 23.25
CA CYS A 121 2.93 17.55 22.46
C CYS A 121 1.61 16.81 22.13
N PRO A 122 1.32 16.51 20.86
CA PRO A 122 0.06 15.84 20.47
C PRO A 122 -0.02 14.38 20.94
N ALA A 123 1.07 13.82 21.45
CA ALA A 123 1.13 12.42 21.85
C ALA A 123 1.09 12.18 23.36
N CYS A 124 1.55 13.14 24.19
CA CYS A 124 1.53 13.05 25.65
C CYS A 124 0.83 14.22 26.33
N TYR A 125 0.36 15.23 25.57
CA TYR A 125 -0.33 16.43 26.06
C TYR A 125 0.47 17.25 27.09
N GLN A 126 1.79 17.02 27.18
CA GLN A 126 2.72 17.81 27.98
C GLN A 126 3.45 18.84 27.11
N PRO A 127 3.88 19.98 27.68
CA PRO A 127 4.58 21.04 26.95
C PRO A 127 5.89 20.59 26.29
#